data_AF-A0A447PC01-F1
#
_entry.id   AF-A0A447PC01-F1
#
_cell.length_a   1.000
_cell.length_b   1.000
_cell.length_c   1.000
_cell.angle_alpha   90.00
_cell.angle_beta   90.00
_cell.angle_gamma   90.00
#
_symmetry.space_group_name_H-M   'P 1'
#
loop_
_entity.id
_entity.type
_entity.pdbx_description
1 polymer ?
#
loop_
_entity_poly.entity_id
_entity_poly.type
_entity_poly.pdbx_seq_one_letter_code
_entity_poly.pdbx_strand_id
1 'polypeptide(L)'
;MVAVLDVYFNDDPTTKNADVTAKVGEQIKLNVHSRNALNDMAIAYTDFTITMANGKRRDGQSIGFTDPSNGEMQFDGVGYIAGQVYHGITDANGDATIILTQNKGVGLLTPLSVAPVDSLISTPVSRSVKFTVATSPDTVKAKMWGPHGRHHCRRRLDL
;
A
#
# COMPACT_ATOMS: atom_id res chain seq x y z
N MET A 1 -9.92 19.47 -15.30
CA MET A 1 -10.58 18.87 -14.12
C MET A 1 -9.71 19.15 -12.88
N VAL A 2 -10.29 19.27 -11.68
CA VAL A 2 -9.53 19.45 -10.43
C VAL A 2 -9.85 18.29 -9.48
N ALA A 3 -9.32 17.11 -9.80
CA ALA A 3 -9.52 15.90 -9.01
C ALA A 3 -8.43 15.74 -7.95
N VAL A 4 -8.84 15.27 -6.78
CA VAL A 4 -7.95 14.78 -5.72
C VAL A 4 -8.38 13.37 -5.33
N LEU A 5 -7.42 12.56 -4.91
CA LEU A 5 -7.66 11.17 -4.53
C LEU A 5 -7.58 11.02 -3.01
N ASP A 6 -8.56 10.33 -2.45
CA ASP A 6 -8.54 9.82 -1.10
C ASP A 6 -8.16 8.34 -1.16
N VAL A 7 -6.98 8.00 -0.66
CA VAL A 7 -6.46 6.63 -0.70
C VAL A 7 -6.39 6.05 0.70
N TYR A 8 -6.97 4.88 0.91
CA TYR A 8 -7.03 4.21 2.20
C TYR A 8 -7.02 2.69 2.03
N PHE A 9 -6.93 1.95 3.13
CA PHE A 9 -6.77 0.50 3.11
C PHE A 9 -7.90 -0.21 3.85
N ASN A 10 -8.22 -1.42 3.39
CA ASN A 10 -9.11 -2.37 4.05
C ASN A 10 -10.46 -1.76 4.45
N ASP A 11 -11.02 -0.92 3.57
CA ASP A 11 -12.32 -0.27 3.76
C ASP A 11 -12.37 0.65 5.01
N ASP A 12 -11.21 1.02 5.59
CA ASP A 12 -11.09 1.89 6.75
C ASP A 12 -10.49 3.25 6.36
N PRO A 13 -11.31 4.32 6.24
CA PRO A 13 -10.84 5.64 5.84
C PRO A 13 -9.94 6.32 6.88
N THR A 14 -9.81 5.78 8.10
CA THR A 14 -8.86 6.29 9.10
C THR A 14 -7.41 5.91 8.77
N THR A 15 -7.21 4.91 7.90
CA THR A 15 -5.89 4.46 7.45
C THR A 15 -5.24 5.37 6.40
N LYS A 16 -5.88 6.49 6.03
CA LYS A 16 -5.34 7.50 5.10
C LYS A 16 -3.93 8.01 5.47
N ASN A 17 -3.46 7.84 6.69
CA ASN A 17 -2.12 8.27 7.11
C ASN A 17 -1.26 7.13 7.69
N ALA A 18 -1.71 5.88 7.57
CA ALA A 18 -1.06 4.74 8.21
C ALA A 18 -0.42 3.78 7.19
N ASP A 19 0.74 3.25 7.56
CA ASP A 19 1.29 2.07 6.89
C ASP A 19 0.43 0.85 7.25
N VAL A 20 -0.03 0.11 6.25
CA VAL A 20 -0.78 -1.13 6.49
C VAL A 20 0.17 -2.32 6.50
N THR A 21 -0.07 -3.28 7.40
CA THR A 21 0.76 -4.49 7.55
C THR A 21 -0.06 -5.73 7.25
N ALA A 22 0.47 -6.63 6.43
CA ALA A 22 -0.05 -7.97 6.21
C ALA A 22 1.09 -9.01 6.20
N LYS A 23 0.76 -10.29 6.20
CA LYS A 23 1.75 -11.35 5.97
C LYS A 23 1.92 -11.58 4.47
N VAL A 24 3.10 -12.06 4.06
CA VAL A 24 3.30 -12.54 2.69
C VAL A 24 2.25 -13.60 2.35
N GLY A 25 1.61 -13.44 1.18
CA GLY A 25 0.45 -14.23 0.74
C GLY A 25 -0.92 -13.75 1.24
N GLU A 26 -1.00 -12.80 2.17
CA GLU A 26 -2.26 -12.15 2.53
C GLU A 26 -2.60 -11.02 1.55
N GLN A 27 -3.89 -10.67 1.50
CA GLN A 27 -4.42 -9.59 0.67
C GLN A 27 -4.55 -8.31 1.49
N ILE A 28 -4.19 -7.19 0.85
CA ILE A 28 -4.48 -5.84 1.33
C ILE A 28 -5.40 -5.20 0.30
N LYS A 29 -6.55 -4.68 0.73
CA LYS A 29 -7.38 -3.87 -0.16
C LYS A 29 -6.88 -2.44 -0.14
N LEU A 30 -6.59 -1.89 -1.30
CA LEU A 30 -6.34 -0.47 -1.51
C LEU A 30 -7.59 0.16 -2.10
N ASN A 31 -8.20 1.07 -1.37
CA ASN A 31 -9.37 1.82 -1.79
C ASN A 31 -8.92 3.20 -2.29
N VAL A 32 -9.45 3.62 -3.43
CA VAL A 32 -9.24 4.95 -4.03
C VAL A 32 -10.60 5.59 -4.21
N HIS A 33 -10.76 6.81 -3.71
CA HIS A 33 -11.96 7.62 -3.90
C HIS A 33 -11.58 8.95 -4.56
N SER A 34 -12.19 9.28 -5.70
CA SER A 34 -11.95 10.52 -6.45
C SER A 34 -12.99 11.58 -6.11
N ARG A 35 -12.52 12.77 -5.71
CA ARG A 35 -13.38 13.93 -5.46
C ARG A 35 -12.84 15.20 -6.08
N ASN A 36 -13.72 16.17 -6.27
CA ASN A 36 -13.37 17.50 -6.75
C ASN A 36 -12.82 18.34 -5.60
N ALA A 37 -11.63 18.91 -5.78
CA ALA A 37 -10.95 19.67 -4.73
C ALA A 37 -11.66 20.98 -4.33
N LEU A 38 -12.60 21.47 -5.15
CA LEU A 38 -13.28 22.75 -4.94
C LEU A 38 -14.56 22.62 -4.11
N ASN A 39 -15.22 21.46 -4.15
CA ASN A 39 -16.54 21.27 -3.55
C ASN A 39 -16.76 19.89 -2.92
N ASP A 40 -15.72 19.06 -2.83
CA ASP A 40 -15.71 17.72 -2.24
C ASP A 40 -16.70 16.72 -2.85
N MET A 41 -17.29 17.03 -4.01
CA MET A 41 -18.16 16.11 -4.71
C MET A 41 -17.35 15.01 -5.38
N ALA A 42 -17.85 13.77 -5.30
CA ALA A 42 -17.26 12.65 -6.00
C ALA A 42 -17.20 12.89 -7.52
N ILE A 43 -16.11 12.43 -8.14
CA ILE A 43 -15.93 12.48 -9.59
C ILE A 43 -15.93 11.03 -10.10
N ALA A 44 -16.94 10.68 -10.87
CA ALA A 44 -17.06 9.37 -11.52
C ALA A 44 -15.97 9.17 -12.58
N TYR A 45 -15.59 7.92 -12.84
CA TYR A 45 -14.73 7.53 -13.97
C TYR A 45 -13.41 8.31 -14.05
N THR A 46 -12.79 8.56 -12.89
CA THR A 46 -11.51 9.27 -12.81
C THR A 46 -10.37 8.30 -13.06
N ASP A 47 -9.57 8.55 -14.10
CA ASP A 47 -8.32 7.85 -14.34
C ASP A 47 -7.28 8.18 -13.26
N PHE A 48 -6.58 7.16 -12.79
CA PHE A 48 -5.47 7.30 -11.86
C PHE A 48 -4.34 6.32 -12.18
N THR A 49 -3.16 6.66 -11.69
CA THR A 49 -1.99 5.78 -11.75
C THR A 49 -1.54 5.39 -10.37
N ILE A 50 -0.98 4.19 -10.25
CA ILE A 50 -0.23 3.77 -9.07
C ILE A 50 1.19 3.40 -9.52
N THR A 51 2.18 3.99 -8.88
CA THR A 51 3.58 3.62 -9.03
C THR A 51 4.10 3.10 -7.71
N MET A 52 5.00 2.13 -7.76
CA MET A 52 5.69 1.65 -6.56
C MET A 52 7.16 2.05 -6.61
N ALA A 53 7.67 2.47 -5.45
CA ALA A 53 9.09 2.66 -5.24
C ALA A 53 9.76 1.34 -4.83
N ASN A 54 11.08 1.32 -4.83
CA ASN A 54 11.85 0.19 -4.30
C ASN A 54 11.43 -0.13 -2.86
N GLY A 55 11.26 -1.43 -2.57
CA GLY A 55 10.94 -1.91 -1.24
C GLY A 55 12.05 -1.59 -0.24
N LYS A 56 11.67 -1.19 0.96
CA LYS A 56 12.58 -0.87 2.06
C LYS A 56 12.60 -1.99 3.08
N ARG A 57 13.81 -2.36 3.49
CA ARG A 57 14.08 -3.25 4.62
C ARG A 57 13.80 -2.55 5.95
N ARG A 58 13.86 -3.30 7.05
CA ARG A 58 13.67 -2.76 8.41
C ARG A 58 14.78 -1.79 8.82
N ASP A 59 16.00 -1.98 8.32
CA ASP A 59 17.15 -1.09 8.50
C ASP A 59 17.11 0.17 7.60
N GLY A 60 16.03 0.35 6.83
CA GLY A 60 15.84 1.50 5.96
C GLY A 60 16.57 1.41 4.62
N GLN A 61 17.37 0.36 4.38
CA GLN A 61 17.98 0.16 3.07
C GLN A 61 16.91 -0.16 2.03
N SER A 62 16.92 0.60 0.94
CA SER A 62 16.11 0.29 -0.24
C SER A 62 16.75 -0.87 -0.99
N ILE A 63 15.95 -1.87 -1.32
CA ILE A 63 16.34 -2.96 -2.19
C ILE A 63 15.43 -2.93 -3.41
N GLY A 64 16.05 -2.65 -4.56
CA GLY A 64 15.39 -2.75 -5.85
C GLY A 64 15.34 -4.22 -6.24
N PHE A 65 14.18 -4.85 -6.08
CA PHE A 65 13.93 -6.11 -6.75
C PHE A 65 13.49 -5.78 -8.17
N THR A 66 14.44 -5.87 -9.10
CA THR A 66 14.19 -5.75 -10.53
C THR A 66 13.83 -7.09 -11.18
N ASP A 67 13.84 -8.18 -10.40
CA ASP A 67 13.48 -9.54 -10.82
C ASP A 67 12.17 -9.96 -10.13
N PRO A 68 11.16 -10.46 -10.88
CA PRO A 68 9.88 -10.93 -10.36
C PRO A 68 9.97 -12.07 -9.33
N SER A 69 11.14 -12.68 -9.15
CA SER A 69 11.35 -13.81 -8.24
C SER A 69 11.35 -13.44 -6.75
N ASN A 70 11.67 -12.20 -6.35
CA ASN A 70 11.92 -11.84 -4.94
C ASN A 70 11.24 -10.55 -4.44
N GLY A 71 10.47 -9.84 -5.27
CA GLY A 71 9.85 -8.58 -4.88
C GLY A 71 8.70 -8.09 -5.75
N GLU A 72 8.18 -8.96 -6.63
CA GLU A 72 6.96 -8.67 -7.38
C GLU A 72 5.78 -8.47 -6.42
N MET A 73 5.10 -7.34 -6.56
CA MET A 73 3.82 -7.08 -5.91
C MET A 73 2.73 -7.22 -6.97
N GLN A 74 1.65 -7.91 -6.61
CA GLN A 74 0.54 -8.10 -7.51
C GLN A 74 -0.56 -7.08 -7.24
N PHE A 75 -1.08 -6.50 -8.31
CA PHE A 75 -2.23 -5.59 -8.36
C PHE A 75 -3.33 -6.37 -9.07
N ASP A 76 -4.37 -6.77 -8.34
CA ASP A 76 -5.44 -7.63 -8.85
C ASP A 76 -4.93 -8.91 -9.54
N GLY A 77 -3.84 -9.47 -9.00
CA GLY A 77 -3.21 -10.70 -9.49
C GLY A 77 -2.18 -10.49 -10.62
N VAL A 78 -2.02 -9.28 -11.13
CA VAL A 78 -1.01 -8.93 -12.14
C VAL A 78 0.26 -8.44 -11.46
N GLY A 79 1.42 -8.99 -11.83
CA GLY A 79 2.71 -8.64 -11.23
C GLY A 79 3.26 -7.29 -11.67
N TYR A 80 3.70 -6.48 -10.71
CA TYR A 80 4.36 -5.19 -10.91
C TYR A 80 5.65 -5.11 -10.09
N ILE A 81 6.61 -4.36 -10.62
CA ILE A 81 7.92 -4.06 -9.99
C ILE A 81 8.16 -2.55 -9.97
N ALA A 82 9.17 -2.12 -9.21
CA ALA A 82 9.53 -0.71 -9.10
C ALA A 82 9.78 -0.05 -10.47
N GLY A 83 9.17 1.12 -10.67
CA GLY A 83 9.24 1.86 -11.93
C GLY A 83 8.16 1.49 -12.98
N GLN A 84 7.39 0.42 -12.77
CA GLN A 84 6.20 0.14 -13.56
C GLN A 84 5.02 1.00 -13.07
N VAL A 85 4.09 1.29 -13.99
CA VAL A 85 2.89 2.08 -13.73
C VAL A 85 1.67 1.19 -13.87
N TYR A 86 0.88 1.09 -12.80
CA TYR A 86 -0.47 0.56 -12.84
C TYR A 86 -1.43 1.67 -13.23
N HIS A 87 -2.39 1.38 -14.11
CA HIS A 87 -3.45 2.30 -14.52
C HIS A 87 -4.80 1.75 -14.04
N GLY A 88 -5.58 2.59 -13.38
CA GLY A 88 -6.93 2.25 -12.92
C GLY A 88 -7.91 3.38 -13.21
N ILE A 89 -9.19 3.04 -13.17
CA ILE A 89 -10.31 3.98 -13.33
C ILE A 89 -11.31 3.77 -12.19
N THR A 90 -11.84 4.86 -11.63
CA THR A 90 -12.90 4.78 -10.63
C THR A 90 -14.26 4.50 -11.25
N ASP A 91 -15.21 4.02 -10.46
CA ASP A 91 -16.56 3.70 -10.90
C ASP A 91 -17.47 4.95 -10.98
N ALA A 92 -18.77 4.73 -11.16
CA ALA A 92 -19.78 5.80 -11.22
C ALA A 92 -19.90 6.63 -9.93
N ASN A 93 -19.46 6.09 -8.79
CA ASN A 93 -19.45 6.76 -7.49
C ASN A 93 -18.10 7.43 -7.21
N GLY A 94 -17.12 7.28 -8.10
CA GLY A 94 -15.75 7.74 -7.88
C GLY A 94 -14.93 6.80 -7.02
N ASP A 95 -15.33 5.53 -6.87
CA ASP A 95 -14.62 4.54 -6.07
C ASP A 95 -13.87 3.51 -6.94
N ALA A 96 -12.69 3.09 -6.49
CA ALA A 96 -11.96 1.94 -7.03
C ALA A 96 -11.37 1.12 -5.87
N THR A 97 -11.31 -0.20 -6.08
CA THR A 97 -10.67 -1.12 -5.14
C THR A 97 -9.65 -1.97 -5.88
N ILE A 98 -8.44 -2.03 -5.35
CA ILE A 98 -7.32 -2.80 -5.88
C ILE A 98 -6.87 -3.78 -4.81
N ILE A 99 -6.70 -5.05 -5.18
CA ILE A 99 -6.18 -6.09 -4.29
C ILE A 99 -4.67 -6.18 -4.44
N LEU A 100 -3.97 -5.80 -3.39
CA LEU A 100 -2.51 -5.90 -3.30
C LEU A 100 -2.13 -7.22 -2.63
N THR A 101 -1.29 -8.01 -3.29
CA THR A 101 -0.66 -9.19 -2.69
C THR A 101 0.83 -9.21 -2.95
N GLN A 102 1.55 -9.88 -2.06
CA GLN A 102 2.96 -10.17 -2.29
C GLN A 102 3.21 -11.63 -1.92
N ASN A 103 3.20 -12.52 -2.92
CA ASN A 103 3.27 -13.97 -2.72
C ASN A 103 4.70 -14.47 -2.45
N LYS A 104 5.71 -13.77 -2.99
CA LYS A 104 7.13 -14.15 -2.91
C LYS A 104 7.99 -13.10 -2.17
N GLY A 105 7.37 -12.33 -1.29
CA GLY A 105 8.04 -11.24 -0.59
C GLY A 105 9.01 -11.72 0.49
N VAL A 106 10.07 -10.94 0.73
CA VAL A 106 11.08 -11.22 1.77
C VAL A 106 10.90 -10.39 3.06
N GLY A 107 9.79 -9.65 3.19
CA GLY A 107 9.54 -8.81 4.38
C GLY A 107 9.84 -7.33 4.15
N LEU A 108 9.10 -6.66 3.25
CA LEU A 108 9.39 -5.30 2.78
C LEU A 108 8.29 -4.30 3.14
N LEU A 109 8.70 -3.06 3.35
CA LEU A 109 7.83 -1.89 3.28
C LEU A 109 7.95 -1.27 1.89
N THR A 110 6.88 -1.31 1.11
CA THR A 110 6.85 -0.79 -0.26
C THR A 110 6.04 0.51 -0.30
N PRO A 111 6.67 1.64 -0.61
CA PRO A 111 5.97 2.90 -0.84
C PRO A 111 5.22 2.87 -2.18
N LEU A 112 3.97 3.30 -2.16
CA LEU A 112 3.08 3.47 -3.29
C LEU A 112 2.78 4.96 -3.47
N SER A 113 2.75 5.42 -4.71
CA SER A 113 2.38 6.77 -5.09
C SER A 113 1.20 6.72 -6.05
N VAL A 114 0.08 7.29 -5.63
CA VAL A 114 -1.19 7.26 -6.37
C VAL A 114 -1.53 8.67 -6.83
N ALA A 115 -1.74 8.88 -8.13
CA ALA A 115 -2.01 10.21 -8.67
C ALA A 115 -3.16 10.18 -9.70
N PRO A 116 -4.05 11.20 -9.71
CA PRO A 116 -5.05 11.34 -10.76
C PRO A 116 -4.37 11.73 -12.07
N VAL A 117 -4.91 11.22 -13.18
CA VAL A 117 -4.48 11.58 -14.54
C VAL A 117 -5.27 12.81 -15.00
N ASP A 118 -4.64 13.68 -15.81
CA ASP A 118 -5.26 14.87 -16.42
C ASP A 118 -5.98 15.82 -15.44
N SER A 119 -5.51 15.87 -14.20
CA SER A 119 -5.97 16.81 -13.18
C SER A 119 -5.05 18.03 -13.10
N LEU A 120 -5.64 19.21 -12.91
CA LEU A 120 -4.91 20.46 -12.61
C LEU A 120 -4.20 20.39 -11.24
N ILE A 121 -4.63 19.47 -10.37
CA ILE A 121 -3.93 19.10 -9.14
C ILE A 121 -3.45 17.66 -9.30
N SER A 122 -2.14 17.48 -9.46
CA SER A 122 -1.50 16.18 -9.64
C SER A 122 -0.65 15.78 -8.42
N THR A 123 -0.95 16.35 -7.24
CA THR A 123 -0.23 15.99 -6.01
C THR A 123 -0.41 14.51 -5.72
N PRO A 124 0.66 13.69 -5.76
CA PRO A 124 0.52 12.27 -5.53
C PRO A 124 0.24 11.98 -4.07
N VAL A 125 -0.61 10.98 -3.85
CA VAL A 125 -0.93 10.45 -2.53
C VAL A 125 0.02 9.31 -2.22
N SER A 126 0.93 9.56 -1.27
CA SER A 126 1.90 8.56 -0.82
C SER A 126 1.29 7.65 0.25
N ARG A 127 1.43 6.33 0.07
CA ARG A 127 1.07 5.29 1.04
C ARG A 127 2.18 4.27 1.15
N SER A 128 2.21 3.48 2.22
CA SER A 128 3.11 2.32 2.28
C SER A 128 2.37 1.07 2.71
N VAL A 129 2.74 -0.04 2.08
CA VAL A 129 2.29 -1.38 2.45
C VAL A 129 3.46 -2.19 2.96
N LYS A 130 3.27 -2.94 4.03
CA LYS A 130 4.29 -3.78 4.64
C LYS A 130 3.86 -5.23 4.62
N PHE A 131 4.53 -6.06 3.84
CA PHE A 131 4.34 -7.50 3.87
C PHE A 131 5.42 -8.12 4.74
N THR A 132 5.02 -8.90 5.75
CA THR A 132 5.91 -9.49 6.76
C THR A 132 6.11 -10.99 6.54
N VAL A 133 7.31 -11.50 6.85
CA VAL A 133 7.64 -12.94 6.68
C VAL A 133 7.86 -13.60 8.03
N ALA A 134 7.21 -14.75 8.24
CA ALA A 134 7.22 -15.49 9.51
C ALA A 134 8.62 -15.95 9.97
N THR A 135 9.57 -16.14 9.05
CA THR A 135 10.94 -16.55 9.37
C THR A 135 11.84 -15.41 9.84
N SER A 136 11.37 -14.16 9.85
CA SER A 136 12.13 -13.03 10.42
C SER A 136 11.71 -12.77 11.87
N PRO A 137 12.62 -12.87 12.85
CA PRO A 137 12.33 -12.50 14.23
C PRO A 137 11.88 -11.04 14.31
N ASP A 138 10.77 -10.73 14.98
CA ASP A 138 10.35 -9.34 15.20
C ASP A 138 11.16 -8.70 16.33
N THR A 139 12.44 -8.46 16.06
CA THR A 139 13.37 -7.80 16.98
C THR A 139 14.00 -6.60 16.31
N VAL A 140 14.37 -5.57 17.09
CA VAL A 140 15.04 -4.35 16.58
C VAL A 140 16.35 -4.65 15.84
N LYS A 141 16.91 -5.86 16.04
CA LYS A 141 18.14 -6.34 15.38
C LYS A 141 17.87 -7.06 14.05
N ALA A 142 16.61 -7.28 13.67
CA ALA A 142 16.27 -7.97 12.44
C ALA A 142 16.45 -7.08 11.22
N LYS A 143 16.99 -7.65 10.14
CA LYS A 143 17.20 -6.92 8.88
C LYS A 143 15.93 -6.85 8.00
N MET A 144 14.91 -7.66 8.28
CA MET A 144 13.65 -7.69 7.54
C MET A 144 12.46 -7.48 8.50
N TRP A 145 11.28 -7.16 7.95
CA TRP A 145 10.07 -7.01 8.74
C TRP A 145 9.44 -8.38 9.06
N GLY A 146 9.45 -8.77 10.33
CA GLY A 146 8.75 -9.95 10.85
C GLY A 146 7.28 -9.67 11.16
N PRO A 147 6.44 -10.71 11.33
CA PRO A 147 5.06 -10.55 11.73
C PRO A 147 4.99 -10.00 13.16
N HIS A 148 4.05 -9.10 13.43
CA HIS A 148 3.82 -8.59 14.78
C HIS A 148 3.65 -9.76 15.76
N GLY A 149 4.63 -9.92 16.65
CA GLY A 149 4.42 -10.68 17.86
C GLY A 149 3.33 -9.97 18.65
N ARG A 150 2.18 -10.61 18.86
CA ARG A 150 1.24 -10.14 19.87
C ARG A 150 2.00 -10.17 21.19
N HIS A 151 2.53 -9.03 21.61
CA HIS A 151 2.83 -8.80 23.00
C HIS A 151 1.47 -8.83 23.70
N HIS A 152 1.05 -10.03 24.11
CA HIS A 152 0.17 -10.18 25.24
C HIS A 152 0.89 -9.53 26.42
N CYS A 153 0.69 -8.23 26.59
CA CYS A 153 0.89 -7.57 27.87
C CYS A 153 -0.20 -8.12 28.78
N ARG A 154 0.03 -9.33 29.29
CA ARG A 154 -0.79 -9.94 30.34
C ARG A 154 -0.51 -9.08 31.56
N ARG A 155 -1.39 -8.10 31.84
CA ARG A 155 -1.44 -7.45 33.15
C ARG A 155 -1.60 -8.58 34.16
N ARG A 156 -0.53 -8.88 34.87
CA ARG A 156 -0.56 -9.71 36.06
C ARG A 156 -1.22 -8.84 37.12
N LEU A 157 -2.47 -9.17 37.48
CA LEU A 157 -2.95 -8.87 38.82
C LEU A 157 -1.99 -9.60 39.77
N ASP A 158 -1.38 -8.88 40.69
CA ASP A 158 -0.99 -9.39 42.00
C ASP A 158 -1.35 -8.29 43.02
N LEU A 159 -1.78 -8.75 44.19
CA LEU A 159 -2.68 -8.12 45.17
C LEU A 159 -2.26 -6.75 45.72
#